data_AF-A0A1C6IB41-F1
#
_entry.id   AF-A0A1C6IB41-F1
#
_cell.length_a   1.000
_cell.length_b   1.000
_cell.length_c   1.000
_cell.angle_alpha   90.00
_cell.angle_beta   90.00
_cell.angle_gamma   90.00
#
_symmetry.space_group_name_H-M   'P 1'
#
loop_
_entity.id
_entity.type
_entity.pdbx_description
1 polymer ?
#
loop_
_entity_poly.entity_id
_entity_poly.type
_entity_poly.pdbx_seq_one_letter_code
_entity_poly.pdbx_strand_id
1 'polypeptide(L)'
;MEGLSQIPGVVCECPKGAFYLMAKLPVDDTDKFQTWLLEEFQDNGETVMFAPGEGFYGTPGKGRDEVRLAYILKQADLRRAMEVLAHGIEAYNSRKL
;
A
#
# COMPACT_ATOMS: atom_id res chain seq x y z
N MET A 1 -12.84 12.22 -1.13
CA MET A 1 -12.11 10.93 -1.13
C MET A 1 -10.65 11.32 -1.10
N GLU A 2 -10.07 11.38 0.10
CA GLU A 2 -8.70 11.83 0.35
C GLU A 2 -7.83 10.61 0.69
N GLY A 3 -6.54 10.61 0.32
CA GLY A 3 -5.63 9.49 0.56
C GLY A 3 -5.47 8.57 -0.65
N LEU A 4 -5.64 7.25 -0.46
CA LEU A 4 -5.36 6.19 -1.46
C LEU A 4 -5.94 6.45 -2.85
N SER A 5 -7.17 6.97 -2.93
CA SER A 5 -7.85 7.20 -4.20
C SER A 5 -7.19 8.28 -5.07
N GLN A 6 -6.27 9.07 -4.50
CA GLN A 6 -5.51 10.10 -5.20
C GLN A 6 -4.16 9.57 -5.70
N ILE A 7 -3.74 8.37 -5.28
CA ILE A 7 -2.49 7.76 -5.73
C ILE A 7 -2.72 7.18 -7.14
N PRO A 8 -1.99 7.63 -8.17
CA PRO A 8 -2.17 7.13 -9.54
C PRO A 8 -2.03 5.61 -9.62
N GLY A 9 -3.00 4.95 -10.25
CA GLY A 9 -3.00 3.50 -10.46
C GLY A 9 -3.50 2.67 -9.28
N VAL A 10 -3.75 3.27 -8.10
CA VAL A 10 -4.38 2.58 -6.97
C VAL A 10 -5.88 2.41 -7.24
N VAL A 11 -6.39 1.20 -7.03
CA VAL A 11 -7.81 0.90 -7.10
C VAL A 11 -8.29 0.48 -5.70
N CYS A 12 -9.20 1.27 -5.13
CA CYS A 12 -9.80 0.97 -3.83
C CYS A 12 -11.29 1.33 -3.84
N GLU A 13 -12.10 0.51 -3.18
CA GLU A 13 -13.51 0.84 -2.93
C GLU A 13 -13.65 1.63 -1.62
N CYS A 14 -14.65 2.52 -1.57
CA CYS A 14 -14.97 3.22 -0.32
C CYS A 14 -15.54 2.22 0.70
N PRO A 15 -14.89 2.01 1.86
CA PRO A 15 -15.36 1.04 2.84
C PRO A 15 -16.71 1.49 3.42
N LYS A 16 -17.67 0.56 3.47
CA LYS A 16 -19.01 0.80 4.02
C LYS A 16 -19.11 0.50 5.52
N GLY A 17 -18.01 0.07 6.14
CA GLY A 17 -17.92 -0.30 7.55
C GLY A 17 -16.54 -0.89 7.88
N ALA A 18 -16.28 -1.13 9.17
CA ALA A 18 -14.97 -1.50 9.71
C ALA A 18 -13.86 -0.46 9.46
N PHE A 19 -12.65 -0.76 9.93
CA PHE A 19 -11.46 0.09 9.82
C PHE A 19 -10.40 -0.52 8.89
N TYR A 20 -10.77 -1.53 8.10
CA TYR A 20 -9.92 -2.15 7.09
C TYR A 20 -10.43 -1.85 5.69
N LEU A 21 -9.50 -1.74 4.74
CA LEU A 21 -9.81 -1.74 3.31
C LEU A 21 -8.88 -2.71 2.58
N MET A 22 -9.33 -3.19 1.42
CA MET A 22 -8.48 -3.86 0.45
C MET A 22 -8.28 -2.92 -0.74
N ALA A 23 -7.03 -2.68 -1.13
CA ALA A 23 -6.68 -1.85 -2.27
C ALA A 23 -5.72 -2.61 -3.18
N LYS A 24 -5.91 -2.49 -4.49
CA LYS A 24 -4.96 -2.93 -5.50
C LYS A 24 -3.95 -1.81 -5.73
N LEU A 25 -2.68 -2.14 -5.63
CA LEU A 25 -1.56 -1.22 -5.87
C LEU A 25 -1.00 -1.44 -7.28
N PRO A 26 -0.45 -0.40 -7.93
CA PRO A 26 0.18 -0.53 -9.24
C PRO A 26 1.62 -1.06 -9.11
N VAL A 27 1.79 -2.25 -8.54
CA VAL A 27 3.08 -2.96 -8.39
C VAL A 27 2.92 -4.42 -8.81
N ASP A 28 4.02 -5.12 -9.10
CA ASP A 28 3.99 -6.52 -9.59
C ASP A 28 3.74 -7.55 -8.47
N ASP A 29 4.17 -7.24 -7.25
CA ASP A 29 4.09 -8.11 -6.08
C ASP A 29 4.16 -7.28 -4.80
N THR A 30 3.09 -7.32 -4.01
CA THR A 30 2.99 -6.53 -2.76
C THR A 30 3.86 -7.06 -1.63
N ASP A 31 4.22 -8.34 -1.65
CA ASP A 31 5.15 -8.92 -0.67
C ASP A 31 6.56 -8.40 -0.93
N LYS A 32 7.02 -8.45 -2.18
CA LYS A 32 8.30 -7.85 -2.59
C LYS A 32 8.33 -6.35 -2.35
N PHE A 33 7.24 -5.66 -2.65
CA PHE A 33 7.15 -4.22 -2.43
C PHE A 33 7.27 -3.87 -0.95
N GLN A 34 6.59 -4.61 -0.08
CA GLN A 34 6.69 -4.40 1.37
C GLN A 34 8.10 -4.64 1.89
N THR A 35 8.73 -5.75 1.51
CA THR A 35 10.11 -6.04 1.95
C THR A 35 11.04 -4.91 1.53
N TRP A 36 10.93 -4.46 0.28
CA TRP A 36 11.73 -3.33 -0.20
C TRP A 36 11.45 -2.02 0.55
N LEU A 37 10.19 -1.72 0.85
CA LEU A 37 9.82 -0.53 1.63
C LEU A 37 10.49 -0.52 3.01
N LEU A 38 10.58 -1.68 3.66
CA LEU A 38 11.12 -1.81 5.01
C LEU A 38 12.66 -1.85 5.03
N GLU A 39 13.29 -2.38 3.99
CA GLU A 39 14.74 -2.61 3.95
C GLU A 39 15.51 -1.51 3.23
N GLU A 40 14.93 -0.90 2.19
CA GLU A 40 15.69 -0.07 1.24
C GLU A 40 15.08 1.33 1.01
N PHE A 41 13.82 1.55 1.36
CA PHE A 41 13.15 2.83 1.14
C PHE A 41 12.93 3.61 2.42
N GLN A 42 13.13 4.92 2.31
CA GLN A 42 12.69 5.87 3.31
C GLN A 42 12.32 7.18 2.62
N ASP A 43 11.32 7.86 3.15
CA ASP A 43 10.99 9.23 2.82
C ASP A 43 11.06 10.06 4.11
N ASN A 44 12.08 10.93 4.21
CA ASN A 44 12.39 11.71 5.41
C ASN A 44 12.63 10.87 6.68
N GLY A 45 13.22 9.68 6.53
CA GLY A 45 13.47 8.76 7.65
C GLY A 45 12.23 7.94 8.06
N GLU A 46 11.15 8.01 7.29
CA GLU A 46 9.92 7.28 7.54
C GLU A 46 9.66 6.24 6.43
N THR A 47 8.97 5.16 6.79
CA THR A 47 8.48 4.15 5.85
C THR A 47 7.07 3.69 6.27
N VAL A 48 6.43 2.85 5.45
CA VAL A 48 5.10 2.30 5.72
C VAL A 48 5.11 0.78 5.66
N MET A 49 4.34 0.17 6.55
CA MET A 49 4.08 -1.26 6.58
C MET A 49 2.60 -1.51 6.33
N PHE A 50 2.28 -2.58 5.62
CA PHE A 50 0.89 -3.00 5.38
C PHE A 50 0.76 -4.52 5.55
N ALA A 51 -0.34 -5.11 5.08
CA ALA A 51 -0.48 -6.56 5.01
C ALA A 51 -0.69 -6.97 3.55
N PRO A 52 0.22 -7.74 2.94
CA PRO A 52 0.05 -8.25 1.57
C PRO A 52 -1.23 -9.06 1.39
N GLY A 53 -1.88 -8.89 0.24
CA GLY A 53 -3.22 -9.40 -0.06
C GLY A 53 -3.26 -10.92 -0.28
N GLU A 54 -2.18 -11.51 -0.79
CA GLU A 54 -2.16 -12.93 -1.18
C GLU A 54 -2.49 -13.87 -0.01
N GLY A 55 -2.06 -13.54 1.21
CA GLY A 55 -2.39 -14.31 2.41
C GLY A 55 -3.87 -14.31 2.83
N PHE A 56 -4.71 -13.47 2.20
CA PHE A 56 -6.14 -13.40 2.49
C PHE A 56 -7.00 -14.27 1.55
N TYR A 57 -6.40 -14.88 0.53
CA TYR A 57 -7.12 -15.67 -0.46
C TYR A 57 -6.65 -17.12 -0.46
N GLY A 58 -7.60 -18.06 -0.55
CA GLY A 58 -7.29 -19.48 -0.76
C GLY A 58 -6.95 -19.83 -2.22
N THR A 59 -7.22 -18.92 -3.15
CA THR A 59 -6.93 -19.10 -4.58
C THR A 59 -5.49 -18.67 -4.87
N PRO A 60 -4.62 -19.57 -5.36
CA PRO A 60 -3.23 -19.23 -5.66
C PRO A 60 -3.09 -18.03 -6.61
N GLY A 61 -2.20 -17.09 -6.29
CA GLY A 61 -1.92 -15.89 -7.07
C GLY A 61 -2.98 -14.79 -6.98
N LYS A 62 -4.12 -15.01 -6.32
CA LYS A 62 -5.12 -13.96 -6.10
C LYS A 62 -4.65 -13.02 -4.99
N GLY A 63 -4.79 -11.71 -5.21
CA GLY A 63 -4.39 -10.68 -4.24
C GLY A 63 -2.89 -10.38 -4.22
N ARG A 64 -2.12 -10.88 -5.20
CA ARG A 64 -0.68 -10.63 -5.35
C ARG A 64 -0.33 -9.14 -5.38
N ASP A 65 -1.18 -8.34 -6.02
CA ASP A 65 -1.06 -6.89 -6.15
C ASP A 65 -2.05 -6.13 -5.25
N GLU A 66 -2.65 -6.80 -4.27
CA GLU A 66 -3.58 -6.21 -3.31
C GLU A 66 -2.94 -6.06 -1.93
N VAL A 67 -3.37 -5.06 -1.16
CA VAL A 67 -2.94 -4.85 0.22
C VAL A 67 -4.15 -4.60 1.12
N ARG A 68 -4.07 -5.10 2.35
CA ARG A 68 -5.00 -4.74 3.43
C ARG A 68 -4.40 -3.64 4.28
N LEU A 69 -5.12 -2.51 4.36
CA LEU A 69 -4.71 -1.34 5.16
C LEU A 69 -5.66 -1.17 6.34
N ALA A 70 -5.11 -0.79 7.50
CA ALA A 70 -5.85 -0.54 8.72
C ALA A 70 -5.80 0.95 9.07
N TYR A 71 -6.95 1.62 9.13
CA TYR A 71 -7.07 3.03 9.51
C TYR A 71 -7.13 3.19 11.04
N ILE A 72 -6.01 2.85 11.70
CA ILE A 72 -5.92 2.83 13.17
C ILE A 72 -4.98 3.90 13.75
N LEU A 73 -4.42 4.76 12.89
CA LEU A 73 -3.54 5.85 13.30
C LEU A 73 -4.31 7.18 13.41
N LYS A 74 -3.66 8.19 14.00
CA LYS A 74 -4.18 9.56 13.97
C LYS A 74 -4.25 10.04 12.52
N GLN A 75 -5.17 10.95 12.22
CA GLN A 75 -5.38 11.42 10.84
C GLN A 75 -4.13 12.03 10.19
N ALA A 76 -3.28 12.70 10.99
CA ALA A 76 -2.03 13.26 10.49
C ALA A 76 -1.06 12.16 10.03
N ASP A 77 -0.88 11.14 10.87
CA ASP A 77 -0.04 9.98 10.58
C ASP A 77 -0.57 9.19 9.38
N LEU A 78 -1.90 9.06 9.24
CA LEU A 78 -2.53 8.45 8.07
C LEU A 78 -2.23 9.23 6.79
N ARG A 79 -2.38 10.56 6.80
CA ARG A 79 -2.06 11.39 5.63
C ARG A 79 -0.59 11.23 5.24
N ARG A 80 0.30 11.29 6.22
CA ARG A 80 1.74 11.10 5.97
C ARG A 80 2.04 9.70 5.42
N ALA A 81 1.43 8.65 5.97
CA ALA A 81 1.59 7.30 5.47
C ALA A 81 1.11 7.16 4.01
N MET A 82 0.04 7.86 3.61
CA MET A 82 -0.42 7.85 2.21
C MET A 82 0.58 8.54 1.28
N GLU A 83 1.22 9.63 1.71
CA GLU A 83 2.28 10.30 0.95
C GLU A 83 3.51 9.40 0.79
N VAL A 84 3.99 8.81 1.89
CA VAL A 84 5.14 7.88 1.88
C VAL A 84 4.84 6.68 0.99
N LEU A 85 3.62 6.14 1.03
CA LEU A 85 3.19 5.05 0.16
C LEU A 85 3.21 5.47 -1.33
N ALA A 86 2.73 6.66 -1.65
CA ALA A 86 2.73 7.17 -3.02
C ALA A 86 4.17 7.33 -3.57
N HIS A 87 5.06 7.95 -2.80
CA HIS A 87 6.47 8.09 -3.16
C HIS A 87 7.16 6.73 -3.27
N GLY A 88 6.84 5.81 -2.35
CA GLY A 88 7.35 4.44 -2.36
C GLY A 88 6.94 3.68 -3.61
N ILE A 89 5.68 3.79 -4.05
CA ILE A 89 5.19 3.18 -5.31
C ILE A 89 5.93 3.76 -6.52
N GLU A 90 6.06 5.08 -6.60
CA GLU A 90 6.76 5.75 -7.70
C GLU A 90 8.23 5.32 -7.78
N ALA A 91 8.94 5.35 -6.65
CA ALA A 91 10.32 4.92 -6.56
C ALA A 91 10.46 3.42 -6.87
N TYR A 92 9.56 2.58 -6.32
CA TYR A 92 9.57 1.13 -6.55
C TYR A 92 9.50 0.80 -8.04
N ASN A 93 8.59 1.45 -8.75
CA ASN A 93 8.35 1.26 -10.18
C ASN A 93 9.42 1.92 -11.06
N SER A 94 10.10 2.95 -10.57
CA SER A 94 11.18 3.63 -11.28
C SER A 94 12.51 2.88 -11.22
N ARG A 95 12.68 1.94 -10.27
CA ARG A 95 13.87 1.06 -10.17
C ARG A 95 13.99 0.05 -11.31
N LYS A 96 13.23 0.18 -12.40
CA LYS A 96 13.23 -0.80 -13.49
C LYS A 96 14.64 -1.27 -13.83
N LEU A 97 14.81 -2.58 -13.66
CA LEU A 97 15.79 -3.46 -14.30
C LEU A 97 15.81 -3.26 -15.82
#